data_AF-A0A973K0F7-F1
#
_entry.id   AF-A0A973K0F7-F1
#
_cell.length_a   1.000
_cell.length_b   1.000
_cell.length_c   1.000
_cell.angle_alpha   90.00
_cell.angle_beta   90.00
_cell.angle_gamma   90.00
#
_symmetry.space_group_name_H-M   'P 1'
#
loop_
_entity.id
_entity.type
_entity.pdbx_description
1 polymer ?
#
loop_
_entity_poly.entity_id
_entity_poly.type
_entity_poly.pdbx_seq_one_letter_code
_entity_poly.pdbx_strand_id
1 'polypeptide(L)'
;MRENTRAQRSVGFLLGLVDEETAVRVRARTGLPEPETPAQARGRVTRAWTWARGLEASVALWIMENDDPQLNALVWRYIPTDSGLRRAIARGVPFAAGRVDPLPVDVTLPGQEPEIPESYVRHGLVGALREVTTVHQGRAAASMVLTRADWATVGAADRERPLPGYARWALNVRPDCPPSVRAGFGTHAKFTHRLRQAGVFASAADYVASEGPAIGVLEVLSMGRLLFPARLREAEDALRPLVEEHLGDREDAWAVLVQLAETFHGNTPELIVTAGAVA
;
A
#
# COMPACT_ATOMS: atom_id res chain seq x y z
N MET A 1 30.47 -8.60 3.60
CA MET A 1 29.02 -8.85 3.77
C MET A 1 28.39 -8.60 2.41
N ARG A 2 27.95 -9.65 1.68
CA ARG A 2 27.30 -9.48 0.37
C ARG A 2 25.93 -8.84 0.59
N GLU A 3 25.56 -7.86 -0.22
CA GLU A 3 24.18 -7.36 -0.22
C GLU A 3 23.29 -8.43 -0.86
N ASN A 4 22.19 -8.78 -0.17
CA ASN A 4 21.22 -9.74 -0.68
C ASN A 4 20.64 -9.24 -2.02
N THR A 5 20.42 -10.11 -2.99
CA THR A 5 19.69 -9.71 -4.21
C THR A 5 18.22 -9.48 -3.92
N ARG A 6 17.50 -8.83 -4.84
CA ARG A 6 16.05 -8.60 -4.73
C ARG A 6 15.28 -9.91 -4.59
N ALA A 7 15.63 -10.93 -5.38
CA ALA A 7 15.03 -12.25 -5.29
C ALA A 7 15.32 -12.94 -3.96
N GLN A 8 16.57 -12.90 -3.49
CA GLN A 8 16.93 -13.52 -2.21
C GLN A 8 16.11 -12.95 -1.04
N ARG A 9 15.87 -11.63 -1.03
CA ARG A 9 14.99 -10.99 -0.03
C ARG A 9 13.53 -11.39 -0.16
N SER A 10 13.04 -11.41 -1.40
CA SER A 10 11.65 -11.76 -1.72
C SER A 10 11.32 -13.18 -1.29
N VAL A 11 12.22 -14.13 -1.58
CA VAL A 11 12.10 -15.52 -1.11
C VAL A 11 12.33 -15.61 0.40
N GLY A 12 13.26 -14.82 0.94
CA GLY A 12 13.48 -14.74 2.38
C GLY A 12 12.26 -14.32 3.18
N PHE A 13 11.40 -13.45 2.64
CA PHE A 13 10.11 -13.12 3.23
C PHE A 13 9.19 -14.35 3.31
N LEU A 14 9.05 -15.11 2.22
CA LEU A 14 8.24 -16.33 2.19
C LEU A 14 8.78 -17.42 3.12
N LEU A 15 10.11 -17.55 3.23
CA LEU A 15 10.73 -18.44 4.22
C LEU A 15 10.41 -18.05 5.67
N GLY A 16 10.10 -16.78 5.93
CA GLY A 16 9.62 -16.34 7.23
C GLY A 16 8.20 -16.81 7.56
N LEU A 17 7.52 -17.49 6.63
CA LEU A 17 6.18 -18.07 6.82
C LEU A 17 6.21 -19.55 7.20
N VAL A 18 7.34 -20.24 7.05
CA VAL A 18 7.51 -21.62 7.52
C VAL A 18 8.18 -21.67 8.90
N ASP A 19 8.24 -22.84 9.51
CA ASP A 19 8.97 -23.05 10.75
C ASP A 19 10.49 -22.85 10.56
N GLU A 20 11.19 -22.51 11.65
CA GLU A 20 12.62 -22.18 11.60
C GLU A 20 13.49 -23.35 11.15
N GLU A 21 13.12 -24.59 11.48
CA GLU A 21 13.89 -25.77 11.08
C GLU A 21 13.88 -25.93 9.56
N THR A 22 12.69 -25.85 8.96
CA THR A 22 12.51 -25.86 7.50
C THR A 22 13.24 -24.69 6.85
N ALA A 23 13.14 -23.48 7.41
CA ALA A 23 13.81 -22.31 6.86
C ALA A 23 15.34 -22.47 6.83
N VAL A 24 15.94 -23.04 7.90
CA VAL A 24 17.38 -23.31 7.97
C VAL A 24 17.81 -24.34 6.92
N ARG A 25 17.09 -25.45 6.78
CA ARG A 25 17.40 -26.47 5.75
C ARG A 25 17.36 -25.89 4.35
N VAL A 26 16.30 -25.14 4.03
CA VAL A 26 16.15 -24.50 2.72
C VAL A 26 17.27 -23.49 2.43
N ARG A 27 17.67 -22.66 3.41
CA ARG A 27 18.79 -21.72 3.25
C ARG A 27 20.09 -22.47 2.96
N ALA A 28 20.38 -23.54 3.71
CA ALA A 28 21.57 -24.36 3.50
C ALA A 28 21.61 -24.97 2.08
N ARG A 29 20.44 -25.39 1.56
CA ARG A 29 20.33 -25.98 0.22
C ARG A 29 20.44 -24.97 -0.91
N THR A 30 19.74 -23.84 -0.80
CA THR A 30 19.60 -22.85 -1.87
C THR A 30 20.68 -21.77 -1.86
N GLY A 31 21.49 -21.71 -0.79
CA GLY A 31 22.48 -20.66 -0.60
C GLY A 31 21.85 -19.29 -0.32
N LEU A 32 20.60 -19.26 0.14
CA LEU A 32 19.94 -18.04 0.57
C LEU A 32 20.61 -17.48 1.83
N PRO A 33 20.72 -16.14 1.93
CA PRO A 33 21.34 -15.49 3.07
C PRO A 33 20.49 -15.64 4.35
N GLU A 34 21.13 -15.47 5.50
CA GLU A 34 20.45 -15.39 6.80
C GLU A 34 19.44 -14.22 6.85
N PRO A 35 18.43 -14.31 7.73
CA PRO A 35 17.47 -13.23 7.95
C PRO A 35 18.16 -11.91 8.26
N GLU A 36 17.69 -10.83 7.64
CA GLU A 36 18.18 -9.49 7.95
C GLU A 36 17.88 -9.13 9.40
N THR A 37 18.89 -8.57 10.08
CA THR A 37 18.70 -7.98 11.41
C THR A 37 17.83 -6.70 11.32
N PRO A 38 17.12 -6.31 12.40
CA PRO A 38 16.33 -5.08 12.41
C PRO A 38 17.14 -3.81 12.06
N ALA A 39 18.42 -3.76 12.43
CA ALA A 39 19.31 -2.66 12.10
C ALA A 39 19.60 -2.58 10.60
N GLN A 40 19.83 -3.74 9.95
CA GLN A 40 20.01 -3.82 8.50
C GLN A 40 18.73 -3.42 7.75
N ALA A 41 17.57 -3.89 8.21
CA ALA A 41 16.27 -3.53 7.62
C ALA A 41 16.00 -2.02 7.68
N ARG A 42 16.29 -1.37 8.81
CA ARG A 42 16.18 0.11 8.95
C ARG A 42 17.14 0.85 8.04
N GLY A 43 18.42 0.46 8.04
CA GLY A 43 19.44 1.06 7.17
C GLY A 43 19.17 0.82 5.68
N ARG A 44 18.36 -0.18 5.34
CA ARG A 44 17.88 -0.44 3.98
C ARG A 44 16.70 0.45 3.64
N VAL A 45 15.70 0.59 4.51
CA VAL A 45 14.56 1.49 4.24
C VAL A 45 15.04 2.90 3.92
N THR A 46 16.08 3.40 4.58
CA THR A 46 16.63 4.73 4.27
C THR A 46 17.41 4.79 2.95
N ARG A 47 18.09 3.71 2.54
CA ARG A 47 18.94 3.65 1.32
C ARG A 47 18.19 3.20 0.06
N ALA A 48 17.34 2.20 0.20
CA ALA A 48 16.65 1.51 -0.90
C ALA A 48 15.40 2.25 -1.36
N TRP A 49 14.98 3.33 -0.71
CA TRP A 49 13.75 4.05 -1.03
C TRP A 49 13.70 4.69 -2.43
N THR A 50 14.68 4.41 -3.30
CA THR A 50 14.60 4.57 -4.76
C THR A 50 13.50 3.68 -5.40
N TRP A 51 13.11 2.55 -4.80
CA TRP A 51 12.02 1.70 -5.31
C TRP A 51 10.62 2.33 -5.15
N ALA A 52 10.41 3.23 -4.18
CA ALA A 52 9.10 3.87 -3.98
C ALA A 52 8.73 4.94 -5.01
N ARG A 53 9.54 5.12 -6.06
CA ARG A 53 9.10 5.88 -7.25
C ARG A 53 7.84 5.30 -7.91
N GLY A 54 7.47 4.06 -7.57
CA GLY A 54 6.20 3.42 -7.91
C GLY A 54 5.51 2.80 -6.70
N LEU A 55 5.51 3.46 -5.55
CA LEU A 55 4.77 2.98 -4.38
C LEU A 55 3.27 3.08 -4.64
N GLU A 56 2.57 1.95 -4.55
CA GLU A 56 1.12 1.92 -4.72
C GLU A 56 0.41 2.73 -3.62
N ALA A 57 -0.70 3.37 -3.99
CA ALA A 57 -1.41 4.30 -3.11
C ALA A 57 -1.87 3.65 -1.80
N SER A 58 -2.34 2.39 -1.84
CA SER A 58 -2.70 1.65 -0.63
C SER A 58 -1.49 1.38 0.27
N VAL A 59 -0.32 1.07 -0.29
CA VAL A 59 0.89 0.82 0.50
C VAL A 59 1.34 2.12 1.19
N ALA A 60 1.26 3.26 0.50
CA ALA A 60 1.52 4.57 1.10
C ALA A 60 0.57 4.83 2.30
N LEU A 61 -0.72 4.52 2.15
CA LEU A 61 -1.68 4.62 3.24
C LEU A 61 -1.33 3.70 4.42
N TRP A 62 -1.00 2.43 4.17
CA TRP A 62 -0.64 1.49 5.23
C TRP A 62 0.56 1.95 6.06
N ILE A 63 1.51 2.65 5.42
CA ILE A 63 2.65 3.25 6.13
C ILE A 63 2.16 4.38 7.04
N MET A 64 1.28 5.25 6.53
CA MET A 64 0.73 6.37 7.30
C MET A 64 -0.19 5.93 8.44
N GLU A 65 -0.86 4.77 8.32
CA GLU A 65 -1.69 4.17 9.38
C GLU A 65 -0.91 3.81 10.66
N ASN A 66 0.42 3.84 10.65
CA ASN A 66 1.22 3.74 11.89
C ASN A 66 1.15 5.02 12.74
N ASP A 67 0.66 6.14 12.18
CA ASP A 67 0.62 7.45 12.83
C ASP A 67 1.98 7.91 13.38
N ASP A 68 3.06 7.52 12.70
CA ASP A 68 4.44 7.91 13.01
C ASP A 68 4.84 9.14 12.16
N PRO A 69 5.15 10.29 12.79
CA PRO A 69 5.57 11.51 12.08
C PRO A 69 6.77 11.32 11.15
N GLN A 70 7.74 10.47 11.51
CA GLN A 70 8.92 10.22 10.69
C GLN A 70 8.55 9.43 9.44
N LEU A 71 7.70 8.40 9.58
CA LEU A 71 7.20 7.65 8.42
C LEU A 71 6.34 8.53 7.51
N ASN A 72 5.51 9.42 8.07
CA ASN A 72 4.72 10.38 7.30
C ASN A 72 5.63 11.33 6.50
N ALA A 73 6.71 11.84 7.11
CA ALA A 73 7.68 12.70 6.43
C ALA A 73 8.45 11.99 5.32
N LEU A 74 8.62 10.68 5.45
CA LEU A 74 9.21 9.86 4.40
C LEU A 74 8.21 9.66 3.25
N VAL A 75 6.98 9.20 3.54
CA VAL A 75 5.90 9.02 2.54
C VAL A 75 5.67 10.29 1.74
N TRP A 76 5.67 11.46 2.40
CA TRP A 76 5.54 12.78 1.79
C TRP A 76 6.36 12.98 0.51
N ARG A 77 7.61 12.47 0.50
CA ARG A 77 8.55 12.62 -0.61
C ARG A 77 8.16 11.80 -1.85
N TYR A 78 7.30 10.78 -1.66
CA TYR A 78 6.92 9.80 -2.68
C TYR A 78 5.49 9.95 -3.19
N ILE A 79 4.70 10.83 -2.58
CA ILE A 79 3.34 11.18 -3.04
C ILE A 79 3.27 12.64 -3.54
N PRO A 80 4.18 13.11 -4.42
CA PRO A 80 4.27 14.53 -4.79
C PRO A 80 3.00 15.06 -5.48
N THR A 81 2.20 14.18 -6.09
CA THR A 81 0.99 14.51 -6.84
C THR A 81 -0.31 14.32 -6.05
N ASP A 82 -0.25 13.76 -4.84
CA ASP A 82 -1.44 13.58 -4.00
C ASP A 82 -1.61 14.75 -3.02
N SER A 83 -2.28 15.80 -3.50
CA SER A 83 -2.52 16.99 -2.67
C SER A 83 -3.37 16.70 -1.43
N GLY A 84 -4.22 15.67 -1.44
CA GLY A 84 -5.08 15.33 -0.31
C GLY A 84 -4.29 14.70 0.83
N LEU A 85 -3.51 13.67 0.52
CA LEU A 85 -2.65 13.01 1.51
C LEU A 85 -1.53 13.94 2.00
N ARG A 86 -0.94 14.75 1.11
CA ARG A 86 0.00 15.80 1.54
C ARG A 86 -0.68 16.79 2.49
N ARG A 87 -1.86 17.29 2.17
CA ARG A 87 -2.57 18.19 3.09
C ARG A 87 -2.86 17.52 4.44
N ALA A 88 -3.25 16.26 4.44
CA ALA A 88 -3.48 15.49 5.67
C ALA A 88 -2.21 15.37 6.53
N ILE A 89 -1.07 15.01 5.94
CA ILE A 89 0.22 14.94 6.64
C ILE A 89 0.63 16.32 7.19
N ALA A 90 0.55 17.38 6.37
CA ALA A 90 0.96 18.73 6.75
C ALA A 90 0.13 19.30 7.91
N ARG A 91 -1.11 18.82 8.06
CA ARG A 91 -2.02 19.21 9.15
C ARG A 91 -2.04 18.23 10.32
N GLY A 92 -1.18 17.20 10.30
CA GLY A 92 -1.12 16.19 11.35
C GLY A 92 -2.40 15.37 11.49
N VAL A 93 -3.11 15.09 10.40
CA VAL A 93 -4.32 14.25 10.45
C VAL A 93 -3.93 12.80 10.75
N PRO A 94 -4.53 12.15 11.76
CA PRO A 94 -4.26 10.73 12.04
C PRO A 94 -4.93 9.83 11.01
N PHE A 95 -4.25 8.76 10.62
CA PHE A 95 -4.74 7.73 9.71
C PHE A 95 -5.13 6.45 10.46
N ALA A 96 -4.48 6.13 11.58
CA ALA A 96 -4.76 4.91 12.35
C ALA A 96 -6.21 4.87 12.87
N ALA A 97 -6.85 3.71 12.80
CA ALA A 97 -8.18 3.47 13.31
C ALA A 97 -8.30 3.89 14.79
N GLY A 98 -9.33 4.68 15.12
CA GLY A 98 -9.64 5.07 16.51
C GLY A 98 -8.90 6.29 17.05
N ARG A 99 -7.75 6.69 16.47
CA ARG A 99 -7.09 7.95 16.85
C ARG A 99 -7.85 9.15 16.27
N VAL A 100 -7.96 10.21 17.08
CA VAL A 100 -8.58 11.50 16.71
C VAL A 100 -7.67 12.69 16.97
N ASP A 101 -6.74 12.56 17.91
CA ASP A 101 -5.81 13.63 18.23
C ASP A 101 -4.81 13.88 17.10
N PRO A 102 -4.52 15.15 16.77
CA PRO A 102 -3.53 15.49 15.77
C PRO A 102 -2.15 14.89 16.06
N LEU A 103 -1.46 14.51 14.99
CA LEU A 103 -0.08 14.05 15.03
C LEU A 103 0.87 15.25 15.06
N PRO A 104 2.00 15.16 15.78
CA PRO A 104 3.12 16.05 15.56
C PRO A 104 3.53 16.00 14.08
N VAL A 105 3.76 17.17 13.47
CA VAL A 105 4.27 17.26 12.10
C VAL A 105 5.78 17.33 12.17
N ASP A 106 6.45 16.49 11.37
CA ASP A 106 7.90 16.47 11.31
C ASP A 106 8.47 17.83 10.88
N VAL A 107 9.52 18.27 11.56
CA VAL A 107 10.15 19.58 11.37
C VAL A 107 10.75 19.79 9.98
N THR A 108 10.90 18.74 9.18
CA THR A 108 11.39 18.81 7.80
C THR A 108 10.30 19.12 6.77
N LEU A 109 9.02 19.12 7.17
CA LEU A 109 7.85 19.38 6.32
C LEU A 109 7.26 20.82 6.29
N PRO A 110 7.64 21.80 7.12
CA PRO A 110 6.90 23.07 7.19
C PRO A 110 7.01 23.88 5.89
N GLY A 111 5.90 24.54 5.52
CA GLY A 111 5.81 25.42 4.36
C GLY A 111 5.51 24.74 3.01
N GLN A 112 5.21 23.44 3.01
CA GLN A 112 4.96 22.68 1.78
C GLN A 112 3.51 22.19 1.61
N GLU A 113 2.56 22.72 2.40
CA GLU A 113 1.14 22.38 2.22
C GLU A 113 0.66 22.82 0.83
N PRO A 114 -0.04 21.95 0.07
CA PRO A 114 -0.65 22.33 -1.20
C PRO A 114 -1.64 23.49 -1.04
N GLU A 115 -1.71 24.38 -2.04
CA GLU A 115 -2.66 25.50 -2.08
C GLU A 115 -4.10 25.03 -1.89
N ILE A 116 -4.90 25.79 -1.14
CA ILE A 116 -6.33 25.50 -0.96
C ILE A 116 -7.05 25.84 -2.27
N PRO A 117 -7.82 24.91 -2.87
CA PRO A 117 -8.58 25.19 -4.08
C PRO A 117 -9.58 26.33 -3.87
N GLU A 118 -9.62 27.28 -4.80
CA GLU A 118 -10.54 28.43 -4.74
C GLU A 118 -12.01 27.99 -4.65
N SER A 119 -12.38 26.92 -5.36
CA SER A 119 -13.74 26.35 -5.31
C SER A 119 -14.15 25.94 -3.90
N TYR A 120 -13.22 25.40 -3.10
CA TYR A 120 -13.47 25.08 -1.70
C TYR A 120 -13.67 26.34 -0.85
N VAL A 121 -12.85 27.36 -1.05
CA VAL A 121 -12.99 28.64 -0.33
C VAL A 121 -14.35 29.28 -0.62
N ARG A 122 -14.81 29.23 -1.87
CA ARG A 122 -16.05 29.85 -2.32
C ARG A 122 -17.31 29.07 -1.93
N HIS A 123 -17.26 27.73 -1.99
CA HIS A 123 -18.46 26.89 -1.92
C HIS A 123 -18.47 25.90 -0.74
N GLY A 124 -17.39 25.84 0.04
CA GLY A 124 -17.18 24.79 1.04
C GLY A 124 -16.98 23.40 0.43
N LEU A 125 -16.85 22.38 1.27
CA LEU A 125 -16.50 21.02 0.84
C LEU A 125 -17.49 20.41 -0.16
N VAL A 126 -18.77 20.31 0.23
CA VAL A 126 -19.81 19.68 -0.59
C VAL A 126 -20.13 20.53 -1.81
N GLY A 127 -20.16 21.85 -1.68
CA GLY A 127 -20.40 22.76 -2.80
C GLY A 127 -19.31 22.65 -3.86
N ALA A 128 -18.03 22.64 -3.45
CA ALA A 128 -16.91 22.47 -4.37
C ALA A 128 -16.97 21.14 -5.14
N LEU A 129 -17.39 20.04 -4.48
CA LEU A 129 -17.57 18.73 -5.11
C LEU A 129 -18.75 18.70 -6.09
N ARG A 130 -19.83 19.44 -5.79
CA ARG A 130 -21.03 19.53 -6.66
C ARG A 130 -20.78 20.34 -7.94
N GLU A 131 -19.87 21.31 -7.90
CA GLU A 131 -19.51 22.14 -9.06
C GLU A 131 -18.46 21.49 -9.99
N VAL A 132 -18.03 20.26 -9.70
CA VAL A 132 -16.99 19.58 -10.51
C VAL A 132 -17.52 19.22 -11.90
N THR A 133 -16.81 19.71 -12.92
CA THR A 133 -17.07 19.38 -14.33
C THR A 133 -15.90 18.70 -15.04
N THR A 134 -14.71 18.67 -14.42
CA THR A 134 -13.50 18.05 -14.98
C THR A 134 -12.76 17.18 -13.97
N VAL A 135 -11.88 16.29 -14.44
CA VAL A 135 -11.01 15.46 -13.59
C VAL A 135 -10.12 16.31 -12.68
N HIS A 136 -9.54 17.40 -13.20
CA HIS A 136 -8.68 18.29 -12.43
C HIS A 136 -9.43 18.96 -11.27
N GLN A 137 -10.62 19.51 -11.56
CA GLN A 137 -11.49 20.07 -10.51
C GLN A 137 -11.89 19.01 -9.49
N GLY A 138 -12.18 17.79 -9.93
CA GLY A 138 -12.50 16.67 -9.05
C GLY A 138 -11.37 16.36 -8.08
N ARG A 139 -10.12 16.24 -8.57
CA ARG A 139 -8.94 16.03 -7.74
C ARG A 139 -8.70 17.18 -6.76
N ALA A 140 -8.82 18.42 -7.23
CA ALA A 140 -8.66 19.60 -6.39
C ALA A 140 -9.71 19.62 -5.26
N ALA A 141 -11.00 19.50 -5.58
CA ALA A 141 -12.06 19.48 -4.57
C ALA A 141 -11.93 18.29 -3.61
N ALA A 142 -11.62 17.10 -4.13
CA ALA A 142 -11.39 15.91 -3.33
C ALA A 142 -10.21 16.08 -2.36
N SER A 143 -9.18 16.86 -2.70
CA SER A 143 -8.02 17.12 -1.81
C SER A 143 -8.37 17.82 -0.48
N MET A 144 -9.61 18.28 -0.33
CA MET A 144 -10.11 18.91 0.89
C MET A 144 -10.88 17.95 1.82
N VAL A 145 -11.06 16.69 1.42
CA VAL A 145 -11.58 15.64 2.31
C VAL A 145 -10.40 15.09 3.11
N LEU A 146 -10.28 15.38 4.40
CA LEU A 146 -9.07 15.04 5.16
C LEU A 146 -9.38 14.07 6.30
N THR A 147 -10.47 14.31 7.00
CA THR A 147 -10.82 13.60 8.22
C THR A 147 -11.92 12.58 7.97
N ARG A 148 -12.14 11.69 8.95
CA ARG A 148 -13.31 10.79 8.96
C ARG A 148 -14.63 11.55 8.92
N ALA A 149 -14.69 12.72 9.56
CA ALA A 149 -15.88 13.58 9.55
C ALA A 149 -16.15 14.16 8.15
N ASP A 150 -15.10 14.52 7.41
CA ASP A 150 -15.23 14.97 6.01
C ASP A 150 -15.75 13.82 5.13
N TRP A 151 -15.19 12.62 5.28
CA TRP A 151 -15.67 11.43 4.57
C TRP A 151 -17.13 11.11 4.88
N ALA A 152 -17.54 11.20 6.15
CA ALA A 152 -18.94 11.03 6.55
C ALA A 152 -19.85 12.09 5.92
N THR A 153 -19.40 13.35 5.89
CA THR A 153 -20.12 14.46 5.26
C THR A 153 -20.30 14.23 3.75
N VAL A 154 -19.23 13.81 3.06
CA VAL A 154 -19.27 13.47 1.63
C VAL A 154 -20.20 12.30 1.35
N GLY A 155 -20.11 11.22 2.14
CA GLY A 155 -20.98 10.06 1.99
C GLY A 155 -22.45 10.35 2.30
N ALA A 156 -22.74 11.29 3.21
CA ALA A 156 -24.10 11.77 3.44
C ALA A 156 -24.61 12.61 2.26
N ALA A 157 -23.80 13.55 1.78
CA ALA A 157 -24.15 14.43 0.67
C ALA A 157 -24.41 13.66 -0.63
N ASP A 158 -23.62 12.61 -0.92
CA ASP A 158 -23.79 11.77 -2.11
C ASP A 158 -25.07 10.93 -2.06
N ARG A 159 -25.45 10.46 -0.87
CA ARG A 159 -26.72 9.72 -0.65
C ARG A 159 -27.94 10.63 -0.79
N GLU A 160 -27.86 11.86 -0.29
CA GLU A 160 -28.92 12.86 -0.44
C GLU A 160 -29.10 13.25 -1.92
N ARG A 161 -28.00 13.58 -2.58
CA ARG A 161 -27.96 13.89 -4.01
C ARG A 161 -26.64 13.40 -4.60
N PRO A 162 -26.67 12.46 -5.55
CA PRO A 162 -25.48 11.97 -6.25
C PRO A 162 -24.51 13.07 -6.67
N LEU A 163 -23.26 12.95 -6.24
CA LEU A 163 -22.18 13.83 -6.68
C LEU A 163 -21.87 13.62 -8.18
N PRO A 164 -21.34 14.64 -8.88
CA PRO A 164 -20.91 14.50 -10.27
C PRO A 164 -19.90 13.35 -10.45
N GLY A 165 -19.93 12.71 -11.62
CA GLY A 165 -19.11 11.52 -11.90
C GLY A 165 -17.60 11.74 -11.71
N TYR A 166 -17.08 12.92 -12.07
CA TYR A 166 -15.66 13.26 -11.85
C TYR A 166 -15.31 13.46 -10.36
N ALA A 167 -16.23 13.98 -9.56
CA ALA A 167 -16.05 14.09 -8.10
C ALA A 167 -16.03 12.71 -7.46
N ARG A 168 -17.04 11.86 -7.77
CA ARG A 168 -17.08 10.46 -7.32
C ARG A 168 -15.83 9.70 -7.71
N TRP A 169 -15.35 9.90 -8.94
CA TRP A 169 -14.12 9.29 -9.42
C TRP A 169 -12.90 9.72 -8.60
N ALA A 170 -12.70 11.04 -8.43
CA ALA A 170 -11.56 11.57 -7.69
C ALA A 170 -11.56 11.13 -6.21
N LEU A 171 -12.74 11.05 -5.58
CA LEU A 171 -12.90 10.53 -4.22
C LEU A 171 -12.63 9.03 -4.14
N ASN A 172 -13.11 8.27 -5.12
CA ASN A 172 -13.01 6.82 -5.12
C ASN A 172 -11.57 6.29 -5.21
N VAL A 173 -10.75 6.91 -6.06
CA VAL A 173 -9.35 6.49 -6.27
C VAL A 173 -8.41 6.93 -5.17
N ARG A 174 -8.93 7.57 -4.12
CA ARG A 174 -8.12 7.85 -2.94
C ARG A 174 -7.99 6.60 -2.09
N PRO A 175 -6.77 6.25 -1.65
CA PRO A 175 -6.58 5.06 -0.84
C PRO A 175 -7.31 5.16 0.49
N ASP A 176 -7.45 6.37 1.05
CA ASP A 176 -8.08 6.64 2.34
C ASP A 176 -9.61 6.79 2.28
N CYS A 177 -10.23 6.62 1.11
CA CYS A 177 -11.68 6.58 0.96
C CYS A 177 -12.28 5.37 1.69
N PRO A 178 -13.13 5.56 2.72
CA PRO A 178 -13.67 4.45 3.48
C PRO A 178 -14.48 3.49 2.60
N PRO A 179 -14.40 2.14 2.82
CA PRO A 179 -15.12 1.16 2.00
C PRO A 179 -16.63 1.42 1.90
N SER A 180 -17.25 1.89 2.99
CA SER A 180 -18.68 2.22 3.03
C SER A 180 -19.06 3.40 2.13
N VAL A 181 -18.20 4.42 2.05
CA VAL A 181 -18.38 5.56 1.14
C VAL A 181 -18.11 5.11 -0.30
N ARG A 182 -17.03 4.34 -0.49
CA ARG A 182 -16.61 3.81 -1.79
C ARG A 182 -17.69 2.98 -2.48
N ALA A 183 -18.36 2.11 -1.71
CA ALA A 183 -19.46 1.28 -2.20
C ALA A 183 -20.64 2.11 -2.74
N GLY A 184 -20.86 3.32 -2.22
CA GLY A 184 -21.89 4.24 -2.71
C GLY A 184 -21.60 4.85 -4.08
N PHE A 185 -20.32 4.92 -4.49
CA PHE A 185 -19.92 5.50 -5.77
C PHE A 185 -20.06 4.51 -6.95
N GLY A 186 -20.04 3.21 -6.70
CA GLY A 186 -20.30 2.17 -7.68
C GLY A 186 -19.54 0.86 -7.44
N THR A 187 -20.04 -0.24 -8.00
CA THR A 187 -19.50 -1.62 -7.82
C THR A 187 -19.17 -2.33 -9.14
N HIS A 188 -19.21 -1.62 -10.27
CA HIS A 188 -19.03 -2.22 -11.60
C HIS A 188 -17.58 -2.68 -11.84
N ALA A 189 -17.35 -3.76 -12.60
CA ALA A 189 -15.99 -4.29 -12.86
C ALA A 189 -14.99 -3.26 -13.41
N LYS A 190 -15.47 -2.36 -14.30
CA LYS A 190 -14.68 -1.22 -14.81
C LYS A 190 -14.15 -0.31 -13.69
N PHE A 191 -14.89 -0.18 -12.60
CA PHE A 191 -14.53 0.59 -11.42
C PHE A 191 -13.43 -0.12 -10.62
N THR A 192 -13.58 -1.42 -10.37
CA THR A 192 -12.55 -2.26 -9.72
C THR A 192 -11.24 -2.25 -10.49
N HIS A 193 -11.30 -2.40 -11.83
CA HIS A 193 -10.09 -2.31 -12.68
C HIS A 193 -9.38 -0.97 -12.53
N ARG A 194 -10.16 0.10 -12.48
CA ARG A 194 -9.67 1.47 -12.32
C ARG A 194 -9.08 1.76 -10.95
N LEU A 195 -9.62 1.15 -9.88
CA LEU A 195 -9.03 1.21 -8.54
C LEU A 195 -7.65 0.55 -8.53
N ARG A 196 -7.53 -0.62 -9.15
CA ARG A 196 -6.23 -1.28 -9.34
C ARG A 196 -5.24 -0.42 -10.11
N GLN A 197 -5.66 0.21 -11.22
CA GLN A 197 -4.80 1.17 -11.94
C GLN A 197 -4.36 2.39 -11.11
N ALA A 198 -5.11 2.73 -10.06
CA ALA A 198 -4.76 3.80 -9.14
C ALA A 198 -3.93 3.30 -7.94
N GLY A 199 -3.55 2.02 -7.90
CA GLY A 199 -2.82 1.43 -6.77
C GLY A 199 -3.67 1.28 -5.51
N VAL A 200 -5.00 1.24 -5.66
CA VAL A 200 -5.95 1.16 -4.56
C VAL A 200 -6.53 -0.24 -4.47
N PHE A 201 -6.10 -0.94 -3.43
CA PHE A 201 -6.52 -2.30 -3.09
C PHE A 201 -7.49 -2.27 -1.91
N ALA A 202 -8.40 -3.24 -1.88
CA ALA A 202 -9.38 -3.36 -0.79
C ALA A 202 -8.69 -3.74 0.53
N SER A 203 -7.62 -4.52 0.45
CA SER A 203 -6.90 -5.04 1.60
C SER A 203 -5.48 -5.49 1.23
N ALA A 204 -4.67 -5.87 2.23
CA ALA A 204 -3.32 -6.38 1.96
C ALA A 204 -3.36 -7.76 1.28
N ALA A 205 -4.36 -8.58 1.59
CA ALA A 205 -4.59 -9.86 0.90
C ALA A 205 -4.95 -9.65 -0.58
N ASP A 206 -5.82 -8.67 -0.88
CA ASP A 206 -6.20 -8.31 -2.26
C ASP A 206 -4.99 -7.81 -3.07
N TYR A 207 -4.12 -7.00 -2.47
CA TYR A 207 -2.87 -6.55 -3.08
C TYR A 207 -1.98 -7.73 -3.49
N VAL A 208 -1.74 -8.67 -2.57
CA VAL A 208 -0.87 -9.82 -2.83
C VAL A 208 -1.46 -10.77 -3.87
N ALA A 209 -2.79 -10.93 -3.86
CA ALA A 209 -3.48 -11.82 -4.80
C ALA A 209 -3.55 -11.25 -6.21
N SER A 210 -3.57 -9.93 -6.38
CA SER A 210 -3.90 -9.30 -7.66
C SER A 210 -2.75 -8.54 -8.33
N GLU A 211 -1.75 -8.10 -7.57
CA GLU A 211 -0.65 -7.29 -8.09
C GLU A 211 0.51 -8.15 -8.59
N GLY A 212 1.17 -7.69 -9.66
CA GLY A 212 2.32 -8.36 -10.27
C GLY A 212 3.29 -7.36 -10.91
N PRO A 213 4.56 -7.72 -11.11
CA PRO A 213 5.12 -9.06 -10.89
C PRO A 213 5.37 -9.39 -9.42
N ALA A 214 5.30 -10.67 -9.07
CA ALA A 214 5.46 -11.21 -7.72
C ALA A 214 6.66 -10.64 -6.94
N ILE A 215 7.80 -10.47 -7.62
CA ILE A 215 9.01 -9.92 -7.01
C ILE A 215 8.84 -8.49 -6.48
N GLY A 216 8.02 -7.67 -7.13
CA GLY A 216 7.71 -6.32 -6.67
C GLY A 216 6.88 -6.35 -5.38
N VAL A 217 5.84 -7.17 -5.38
CA VAL A 217 4.97 -7.38 -4.21
C VAL A 217 5.79 -7.92 -3.02
N LEU A 218 6.56 -8.99 -3.24
CA LEU A 218 7.36 -9.62 -2.19
C LEU A 218 8.46 -8.69 -1.65
N GLU A 219 9.06 -7.86 -2.50
CA GLU A 219 9.98 -6.83 -2.04
C GLU A 219 9.29 -5.86 -1.08
N VAL A 220 8.11 -5.35 -1.43
CA VAL A 220 7.30 -4.48 -0.57
C VAL A 220 6.99 -5.17 0.77
N LEU A 221 6.50 -6.41 0.74
CA LEU A 221 6.19 -7.18 1.95
C LEU A 221 7.42 -7.43 2.83
N SER A 222 8.60 -7.64 2.23
CA SER A 222 9.86 -7.82 2.98
C SER A 222 10.25 -6.60 3.82
N MET A 223 9.64 -5.44 3.59
CA MET A 223 9.79 -4.22 4.40
C MET A 223 8.61 -3.99 5.35
N GLY A 224 7.52 -4.74 5.21
CA GLY A 224 6.26 -4.53 5.93
C GLY A 224 6.39 -4.60 7.44
N ARG A 225 7.31 -5.42 7.98
CA ARG A 225 7.53 -5.50 9.45
C ARG A 225 7.97 -4.18 10.05
N LEU A 226 8.67 -3.36 9.27
CA LEU A 226 9.12 -2.03 9.67
C LEU A 226 8.14 -0.94 9.25
N LEU A 227 7.55 -1.07 8.05
CA LEU A 227 6.81 0.00 7.41
C LEU A 227 5.30 -0.04 7.68
N PHE A 228 4.69 -1.21 7.82
CA PHE A 228 3.24 -1.38 7.97
C PHE A 228 2.88 -2.70 8.71
N PRO A 229 3.40 -2.93 9.92
CA PRO A 229 3.30 -4.23 10.61
C PRO A 229 1.86 -4.72 10.81
N ALA A 230 0.91 -3.81 11.03
CA ALA A 230 -0.51 -4.17 11.18
C ALA A 230 -1.10 -4.77 9.89
N ARG A 231 -0.73 -4.24 8.72
CA ARG A 231 -1.20 -4.69 7.41
C ARG A 231 -0.42 -5.87 6.87
N LEU A 232 0.84 -6.01 7.28
CA LEU A 232 1.66 -7.14 6.87
C LEU A 232 1.05 -8.48 7.30
N ARG A 233 0.50 -8.57 8.52
CA ARG A 233 -0.10 -9.81 9.03
C ARG A 233 -1.19 -10.35 8.12
N GLU A 234 -2.05 -9.47 7.60
CA GLU A 234 -3.11 -9.86 6.68
C GLU A 234 -2.54 -10.46 5.37
N ALA A 235 -1.44 -9.91 4.85
CA ALA A 235 -0.75 -10.46 3.69
C ALA A 235 -0.06 -11.81 4.02
N GLU A 236 0.55 -11.94 5.20
CA GLU A 236 1.15 -13.19 5.67
C GLU A 236 0.08 -14.29 5.82
N ASP A 237 -1.08 -13.97 6.41
CA ASP A 237 -2.20 -14.89 6.61
C ASP A 237 -2.79 -15.36 5.27
N ALA A 238 -2.81 -14.49 4.25
CA ALA A 238 -3.25 -14.86 2.91
C ALA A 238 -2.26 -15.77 2.17
N LEU A 239 -0.95 -15.60 2.40
CA LEU A 239 0.10 -16.37 1.72
C LEU A 239 0.45 -17.69 2.41
N ARG A 240 0.32 -17.75 3.73
CA ARG A 240 0.74 -18.90 4.54
C ARG A 240 0.16 -20.23 4.06
N PRO A 241 -1.16 -20.37 3.80
CA PRO A 241 -1.71 -21.64 3.31
C PRO A 241 -1.08 -22.09 1.99
N LEU A 242 -0.82 -21.16 1.07
CA LEU A 242 -0.21 -21.47 -0.22
C LEU A 242 1.25 -21.90 -0.07
N VAL A 243 1.99 -21.25 0.83
CA VAL A 243 3.38 -21.63 1.13
C VAL A 243 3.42 -23.01 1.78
N GLU A 244 2.55 -23.30 2.74
CA GLU A 244 2.48 -24.60 3.41
C GLU A 244 2.09 -25.72 2.43
N GLU A 245 1.09 -25.50 1.58
CA GLU A 245 0.60 -26.49 0.62
C GLU A 245 1.58 -26.73 -0.54
N HIS A 246 2.11 -25.67 -1.13
CA HIS A 246 2.89 -25.77 -2.38
C HIS A 246 4.40 -25.71 -2.18
N LEU A 247 4.92 -25.26 -1.05
CA LEU A 247 6.37 -25.26 -0.81
C LEU A 247 6.69 -26.20 0.35
N GLY A 248 6.04 -26.00 1.50
CA GLY A 248 6.22 -26.83 2.69
C GLY A 248 7.70 -27.02 3.04
N ASP A 249 8.07 -28.26 3.32
CA ASP A 249 9.44 -28.71 3.56
C ASP A 249 10.18 -29.16 2.29
N ARG A 250 9.59 -29.01 1.10
CA ARG A 250 10.14 -29.47 -0.18
C ARG A 250 11.24 -28.55 -0.67
N GLU A 251 12.48 -28.84 -0.31
CA GLU A 251 13.66 -28.03 -0.67
C GLU A 251 13.78 -27.76 -2.18
N ASP A 252 13.38 -28.71 -3.03
CA ASP A 252 13.40 -28.54 -4.49
C ASP A 252 12.38 -27.51 -4.98
N ALA A 253 11.19 -27.42 -4.37
CA ALA A 253 10.19 -26.39 -4.68
C ALA A 253 10.72 -25.00 -4.33
N TRP A 254 11.42 -24.88 -3.21
CA TRP A 254 12.11 -23.64 -2.83
C TRP A 254 13.25 -23.28 -3.79
N ALA A 255 14.01 -24.26 -4.27
CA ALA A 255 15.05 -24.01 -5.27
C ALA A 255 14.47 -23.51 -6.60
N VAL A 256 13.36 -24.08 -7.06
CA VAL A 256 12.63 -23.60 -8.25
C VAL A 256 12.09 -22.18 -8.02
N LEU A 257 11.51 -21.90 -6.85
CA LEU A 257 11.03 -20.57 -6.50
C LEU A 257 12.13 -19.51 -6.62
N VAL A 258 13.33 -19.80 -6.10
CA VAL A 258 14.50 -18.90 -6.21
C VAL A 258 14.89 -18.65 -7.67
N GLN A 259 14.86 -19.68 -8.51
CA GLN A 259 15.19 -19.56 -9.93
C GLN A 259 14.15 -18.76 -10.72
N LEU A 260 12.86 -18.90 -10.39
CA LEU A 260 11.77 -18.24 -11.09
C LEU A 260 11.55 -16.78 -10.63
N ALA A 261 11.87 -16.44 -9.38
CA ALA A 261 11.46 -15.18 -8.76
C ALA A 261 11.80 -13.92 -9.57
N GLU A 262 12.96 -13.86 -10.24
CA GLU A 262 13.36 -12.67 -11.02
C GLU A 262 12.68 -12.54 -12.38
N THR A 263 12.27 -13.65 -12.97
CA THR A 263 11.74 -13.70 -14.35
C THR A 263 10.23 -13.96 -14.40
N PHE A 264 9.61 -14.29 -13.27
CA PHE A 264 8.18 -14.56 -13.20
C PHE A 264 7.34 -13.28 -13.32
N HIS A 265 6.46 -13.25 -14.32
CA HIS A 265 5.62 -12.09 -14.63
C HIS A 265 4.27 -12.08 -13.91
N GLY A 266 3.84 -13.22 -13.37
CA GLY A 266 2.56 -13.36 -12.66
C GLY A 266 2.59 -12.80 -11.24
N ASN A 267 1.49 -13.00 -10.53
CA ASN A 267 1.34 -12.59 -9.13
C ASN A 267 2.01 -13.57 -8.15
N THR A 268 2.05 -13.21 -6.86
CA THR A 268 2.71 -14.01 -5.83
C THR A 268 2.09 -15.41 -5.64
N PRO A 269 0.75 -15.58 -5.55
CA PRO A 269 0.14 -16.91 -5.54
C PRO A 269 0.53 -17.79 -6.73
N GLU A 270 0.47 -17.25 -7.95
CA GLU A 270 0.84 -17.98 -9.17
C GLU A 270 2.31 -18.44 -9.14
N LEU A 271 3.22 -17.61 -8.63
CA LEU A 271 4.63 -17.97 -8.47
C LEU A 271 4.80 -19.15 -7.50
N ILE A 272 4.12 -19.11 -6.35
CA ILE A 272 4.18 -20.16 -5.31
C ILE A 272 3.65 -21.49 -5.85
N VAL A 273 2.46 -21.47 -6.47
CA VAL A 273 1.83 -22.65 -7.07
C VAL A 273 2.71 -23.22 -8.18
N THR A 274 3.26 -22.38 -9.05
CA THR A 274 4.13 -22.79 -10.16
C THR A 274 5.40 -23.46 -9.65
N ALA A 275 6.07 -22.86 -8.67
CA ALA A 275 7.27 -23.45 -8.08
C ALA A 275 6.99 -24.83 -7.46
N GLY A 276 5.85 -24.96 -6.77
CA GLY A 276 5.43 -26.23 -6.19
C GLY A 276 5.01 -27.30 -7.19
N ALA A 277 4.56 -26.93 -8.39
CA ALA A 277 4.14 -27.85 -9.44
C ALA A 277 5.29 -28.32 -10.34
N VAL A 278 6.36 -27.52 -10.45
CA VAL A 278 7.53 -27.83 -11.27
C VAL A 278 8.53 -28.73 -10.54
N ALA A 279 8.58 -28.67 -9.20
CA ALA A 279 9.43 -29.49 -8.35
C ALA A 279 8.79 -30.85 -8.01
#